data_AF-A0A936T8A3-F1
#
_entry.id   AF-A0A936T8A3-F1
#
_cell.length_a   1.000
_cell.length_b   1.000
_cell.length_c   1.000
_cell.angle_alpha   90.00
_cell.angle_beta   90.00
_cell.angle_gamma   90.00
#
_symmetry.space_group_name_H-M   'P 1'
#
loop_
_entity.id
_entity.type
_entity.pdbx_description
1 polymer ?
#
loop_
_entity_poly.entity_id
_entity_poly.type
_entity_poly.pdbx_seq_one_letter_code
_entity_poly.pdbx_strand_id
1 'polypeptide(L)'
;MTQIDIEVTFNPPDLAQRMRNYPERLEREMEQTMKQSLLHVQGSVPQYPSPPSGSGYVRTGTMGRSIGLDGQAEIYETRRIGGGYEARLGTRLEYAPYVIGDDTQAWMHKGRWWTLKKVGEKAKPGIERLFEAMSKRLAAFLDGR
;
A
#
# COMPACT_ATOMS: atom_id res chain seq x y z
N MET A 1 -0.13 -14.14 4.06
CA MET A 1 0.13 -12.79 3.49
C MET A 1 -1.14 -12.00 3.74
N THR A 2 -1.07 -10.88 4.45
CA THR A 2 -2.28 -10.09 4.76
C THR A 2 -2.67 -9.27 3.54
N GLN A 3 -3.92 -9.40 3.12
CA GLN A 3 -4.50 -8.66 2.00
C GLN A 3 -5.35 -7.51 2.55
N ILE A 4 -5.26 -6.34 1.90
CA ILE A 4 -6.07 -5.18 2.23
C ILE A 4 -6.84 -4.85 0.97
N ASP A 5 -8.14 -5.07 1.03
CA ASP A 5 -9.04 -4.81 -0.09
C ASP A 5 -9.48 -3.35 -0.04
N ILE A 6 -9.20 -2.65 -1.13
CA ILE A 6 -9.61 -1.25 -1.33
C ILE A 6 -10.59 -1.25 -2.50
N GLU A 7 -11.83 -0.97 -2.18
CA GLU A 7 -12.86 -0.73 -3.19
C GLU A 7 -12.73 0.71 -3.69
N VAL A 8 -12.53 0.85 -5.00
CA VAL A 8 -12.42 2.15 -5.65
C VAL A 8 -13.78 2.49 -6.24
N THR A 9 -14.43 3.51 -5.67
CA THR A 9 -15.65 4.09 -6.26
C THR A 9 -15.26 5.26 -7.16
N PHE A 10 -15.67 5.22 -8.42
CA PHE A 10 -15.49 6.35 -9.32
C PHE A 10 -16.54 7.44 -9.06
N ASN A 11 -16.13 8.70 -9.16
CA ASN A 11 -17.03 9.85 -9.11
C ASN A 11 -16.82 10.72 -10.37
N PRO A 12 -17.83 10.84 -11.26
CA PRO A 12 -19.19 10.29 -11.15
C PRO A 12 -19.24 8.74 -11.32
N PRO A 13 -20.28 8.06 -10.82
CA PRO A 13 -20.35 6.58 -10.85
C PRO A 13 -20.34 5.96 -12.26
N ASP A 14 -20.77 6.71 -13.27
CA ASP A 14 -20.77 6.31 -14.68
C ASP A 14 -19.41 6.56 -15.38
N LEU A 15 -18.43 7.13 -14.68
CA LEU A 15 -17.13 7.50 -15.26
C LEU A 15 -16.41 6.30 -15.86
N ALA A 16 -16.42 5.14 -15.20
CA ALA A 16 -15.81 3.93 -15.73
C ALA A 16 -16.47 3.47 -17.05
N GLN A 17 -17.79 3.65 -17.17
CA GLN A 17 -18.53 3.36 -18.39
C GLN A 17 -18.15 4.34 -19.51
N ARG A 18 -18.08 5.64 -19.21
CA ARG A 18 -17.68 6.68 -20.19
C ARG A 18 -16.25 6.47 -20.68
N MET A 19 -15.35 6.07 -19.78
CA MET A 19 -13.95 5.78 -20.09
C MET A 19 -13.73 4.52 -20.94
N ARG A 20 -14.75 3.70 -21.20
CA ARG A 20 -14.62 2.55 -22.11
C ARG A 20 -14.20 2.94 -23.52
N ASN A 21 -14.51 4.15 -23.96
CA ASN A 21 -14.09 4.68 -25.25
C ASN A 21 -12.63 5.18 -25.25
N TYR A 22 -11.98 5.22 -24.08
CA TYR A 22 -10.61 5.69 -23.89
C TYR A 22 -9.79 4.74 -23.00
N PRO A 23 -9.69 3.44 -23.37
CA PRO A 23 -9.13 2.41 -22.50
C PRO A 23 -7.67 2.68 -22.11
N GLU A 24 -6.84 3.16 -23.05
CA GLU A 24 -5.44 3.47 -22.78
C GLU A 24 -5.25 4.64 -21.81
N ARG A 25 -6.19 5.59 -21.80
CA ARG A 25 -6.15 6.73 -20.88
C ARG A 25 -6.50 6.28 -19.47
N LEU A 26 -7.54 5.45 -19.35
CA LEU A 26 -7.94 4.83 -18.08
C LEU A 26 -6.83 3.96 -17.50
N GLU A 27 -6.22 3.10 -18.33
CA GLU A 27 -5.14 2.20 -17.92
C GLU A 27 -3.92 2.98 -17.41
N ARG A 28 -3.50 4.03 -18.13
CA ARG A 28 -2.38 4.89 -17.70
C ARG A 28 -2.64 5.59 -16.37
N GLU A 29 -3.81 6.20 -16.19
CA GLU A 29 -4.16 6.90 -14.94
C GLU A 29 -4.28 5.92 -13.76
N MET A 30 -4.83 4.74 -14.01
CA MET A 30 -4.93 3.67 -13.03
C MET A 30 -3.55 3.16 -12.60
N GLU A 31 -2.66 2.85 -13.55
CA GLU A 31 -1.29 2.41 -13.25
C GLU A 31 -0.53 3.46 -12.43
N GLN A 32 -0.63 4.74 -12.81
CA GLN A 32 0.01 5.83 -12.07
C GLN A 32 -0.55 5.96 -10.65
N THR A 33 -1.87 5.90 -10.50
CA THR A 33 -2.54 6.01 -9.20
C THR A 33 -2.22 4.82 -8.30
N MET A 34 -2.08 3.61 -8.88
CA MET A 34 -1.63 2.42 -8.17
C MET A 34 -0.19 2.56 -7.65
N LYS A 35 0.73 3.07 -8.48
CA LYS A 35 2.12 3.34 -8.05
C LYS A 35 2.18 4.37 -6.92
N GLN A 36 1.39 5.44 -7.03
CA GLN A 36 1.27 6.46 -5.97
C GLN A 36 0.68 5.87 -4.68
N SER A 37 -0.32 5.00 -4.81
CA SER A 37 -0.95 4.32 -3.68
C SER A 37 0.05 3.40 -2.97
N LEU A 38 0.82 2.62 -3.73
CA LEU A 38 1.85 1.75 -3.17
C LEU A 38 2.95 2.54 -2.45
N LEU A 39 3.39 3.66 -3.03
CA LEU A 39 4.33 4.58 -2.38
C LEU A 39 3.74 5.14 -1.07
N HIS A 40 2.45 5.48 -1.07
CA HIS A 40 1.76 5.97 0.13
C HIS A 40 1.66 4.90 1.23
N VAL A 41 1.42 3.63 0.87
CA VAL A 41 1.45 2.51 1.83
C VAL A 41 2.85 2.38 2.43
N GLN A 42 3.90 2.39 1.61
CA GLN A 42 5.28 2.31 2.12
C GLN A 42 5.60 3.48 3.06
N GLY A 43 5.22 4.70 2.69
CA GLY A 43 5.38 5.89 3.54
C GLY A 43 4.53 5.87 4.82
N SER A 44 3.53 4.99 4.91
CA SER A 44 2.70 4.81 6.10
C SER A 44 3.31 3.85 7.12
N VAL A 45 4.34 3.08 6.73
CA VAL A 45 5.08 2.17 7.61
C VAL A 45 5.72 2.98 8.75
N PRO A 46 5.37 2.71 10.01
CA PRO A 46 5.98 3.43 11.13
C PRO A 46 7.47 3.12 11.28
N GLN A 47 8.20 4.07 11.87
CA GLN A 47 9.59 3.86 12.24
C GLN A 47 9.79 2.62 13.13
N TYR A 48 11.01 2.10 13.13
CA TYR A 48 11.37 0.94 13.93
C TYR A 48 11.18 1.24 15.43
N PRO A 49 10.53 0.35 16.20
CA PRO A 49 10.36 0.58 17.64
C PRO A 49 11.70 0.69 18.35
N SER A 50 11.80 1.51 19.39
CA SER A 50 13.03 1.58 20.20
C SER A 50 13.34 0.23 20.89
N PRO A 51 14.63 -0.10 21.13
CA PRO A 51 15.02 -1.23 21.97
C PRO A 51 14.35 -1.16 23.35
N PRO A 52 14.02 -2.31 23.98
CA PRO A 52 13.56 -2.28 25.37
C PRO A 52 14.65 -1.72 26.28
N SER A 53 14.24 -1.05 27.36
CA SER A 53 15.17 -0.52 28.37
C SER A 53 16.08 -1.64 28.90
N GLY A 54 17.38 -1.36 29.04
CA GLY A 54 18.39 -2.33 29.49
C GLY A 54 18.77 -3.40 28.45
N SER A 55 18.21 -3.36 27.24
CA SER A 55 18.60 -4.31 26.19
C SER A 55 19.98 -3.96 25.62
N GLY A 56 20.94 -4.88 25.76
CA GLY A 56 22.25 -4.80 25.07
C GLY A 56 22.21 -5.26 23.60
N TYR A 57 21.03 -5.62 23.09
CA TYR A 57 20.90 -6.13 21.73
C TYR A 57 21.03 -5.01 20.69
N VAL A 58 22.05 -5.09 19.84
CA VAL A 58 22.25 -4.19 18.71
C VAL A 58 21.43 -4.68 17.51
N ARG A 59 20.44 -3.88 17.12
CA ARG A 59 19.55 -4.19 16.00
C ARG A 59 20.23 -3.85 14.68
N THR A 60 20.25 -4.81 13.76
CA THR A 60 20.79 -4.60 12.41
C THR A 60 19.81 -3.89 11.49
N GLY A 61 18.52 -3.80 11.82
CA GLY A 61 17.49 -3.11 11.02
C GLY A 61 17.02 -3.85 9.76
N THR A 62 17.39 -5.13 9.57
CA THR A 62 17.07 -5.90 8.35
C THR A 62 15.58 -5.88 8.00
N MET A 63 14.70 -6.06 8.98
CA MET A 63 13.24 -5.99 8.79
C MET A 63 12.76 -4.63 8.25
N GLY A 64 13.37 -3.54 8.72
CA GLY A 64 12.99 -2.19 8.30
C GLY A 64 13.41 -1.92 6.87
N ARG A 65 14.63 -2.32 6.51
CA ARG A 65 15.11 -2.23 5.13
C ARG A 65 14.26 -3.05 4.18
N SER A 66 13.93 -4.28 4.55
CA SER A 66 13.19 -5.19 3.66
C SER A 66 11.75 -4.75 3.38
N ILE A 67 11.15 -3.94 4.26
CA ILE A 67 9.81 -3.36 4.06
C ILE A 67 9.84 -1.90 3.53
N GLY A 68 11.03 -1.38 3.21
CA GLY A 68 11.20 -0.10 2.55
C GLY A 68 11.28 1.13 3.47
N LEU A 69 11.75 0.98 4.72
CA LEU A 69 12.04 2.14 5.58
C LEU A 69 13.28 2.93 5.12
N ASP A 70 14.28 2.25 4.54
CA ASP A 70 15.53 2.86 4.06
C ASP A 70 15.72 2.70 2.53
N GLY A 71 14.63 2.50 1.78
CA GLY A 71 14.70 2.24 0.34
C GLY A 71 13.42 1.63 -0.19
N GLN A 72 13.51 0.90 -1.31
CA GLN A 72 12.37 0.15 -1.85
C GLN A 72 12.17 -1.15 -1.06
N ALA A 73 10.92 -1.49 -0.74
CA ALA A 73 10.60 -2.79 -0.15
C ALA A 73 10.99 -3.95 -1.09
N GLU A 74 11.34 -5.10 -0.52
CA GLU A 74 11.71 -6.30 -1.30
C GLU A 74 10.56 -6.79 -2.19
N ILE A 75 9.33 -6.70 -1.68
CA ILE A 75 8.11 -6.87 -2.47
C ILE A 75 7.52 -5.47 -2.63
N TYR A 76 7.60 -4.95 -3.85
CA TYR A 76 7.05 -3.66 -4.25
C TYR A 76 6.63 -3.77 -5.72
N GLU A 77 5.38 -4.18 -5.95
CA GLU A 77 4.89 -4.42 -7.30
C GLU A 77 3.42 -4.02 -7.46
N THR A 78 3.08 -3.56 -8.66
CA THR A 78 1.71 -3.33 -9.10
C THR A 78 1.46 -4.16 -10.34
N ARG A 79 0.34 -4.88 -10.41
CA ARG A 79 -0.03 -5.67 -11.59
C ARG A 79 -1.53 -5.60 -11.85
N ARG A 80 -1.90 -5.76 -13.12
CA ARG A 80 -3.29 -5.92 -13.52
C ARG A 80 -3.76 -7.35 -13.22
N ILE A 81 -4.96 -7.49 -12.65
CA ILE A 81 -5.58 -8.78 -12.31
C ILE A 81 -7.03 -8.80 -12.82
N GLY A 82 -7.29 -9.54 -13.90
CA GLY A 82 -8.61 -9.58 -14.53
C GLY A 82 -9.14 -8.17 -14.86
N GLY A 83 -10.26 -7.79 -14.23
CA GLY A 83 -10.88 -6.46 -14.36
C GLY A 83 -10.33 -5.38 -13.43
N GLY A 84 -9.33 -5.69 -12.58
CA GLY A 84 -8.81 -4.78 -11.56
C GLY A 84 -7.28 -4.73 -11.52
N TYR A 85 -6.76 -4.16 -10.42
CA TYR A 85 -5.34 -4.00 -10.17
C TYR A 85 -5.02 -4.47 -8.74
N GLU A 86 -3.83 -5.03 -8.58
CA GLU A 86 -3.27 -5.46 -7.30
C GLU A 86 -1.96 -4.71 -7.07
N ALA A 87 -1.78 -4.18 -5.86
CA ALA A 87 -0.49 -3.70 -5.38
C ALA A 87 -0.03 -4.57 -4.22
N ARG A 88 1.25 -4.91 -4.18
CA ARG A 88 1.85 -5.74 -3.13
C ARG A 88 3.05 -5.01 -2.54
N LEU A 89 3.01 -4.83 -1.22
CA LEU A 89 4.10 -4.38 -0.38
C LEU A 89 4.45 -5.51 0.60
N GLY A 90 5.73 -5.81 0.79
CA GLY A 90 6.13 -6.87 1.70
C GLY A 90 7.62 -7.12 1.77
N THR A 91 7.97 -8.19 2.49
CA THR A 91 9.33 -8.71 2.64
C THR A 91 9.35 -10.22 2.39
N ARG A 92 10.49 -10.74 1.94
CA ARG A 92 10.78 -12.17 1.77
C ARG A 92 11.37 -12.81 3.03
N LEU A 93 11.56 -12.06 4.11
CA LEU A 93 12.08 -12.59 5.37
C LEU A 93 11.11 -13.64 5.95
N GLU A 94 11.58 -14.88 6.11
CA GLU A 94 10.78 -15.99 6.62
C GLU A 94 10.23 -15.73 8.03
N TYR A 95 10.96 -14.98 8.85
CA TYR A 95 10.55 -14.63 10.21
C TYR A 95 9.60 -13.43 10.28
N ALA A 96 9.31 -12.74 9.16
CA ALA A 96 8.44 -11.56 9.15
C ALA A 96 7.04 -11.78 9.76
N PRO A 97 6.35 -12.91 9.51
CA PRO A 97 5.05 -13.17 10.14
C PRO A 97 5.10 -13.11 11.67
N TYR A 98 6.19 -13.60 12.28
CA TYR A 98 6.36 -13.57 13.74
C TYR A 98 6.58 -12.15 14.30
N VAL A 99 7.00 -11.20 13.47
CA VAL A 99 7.33 -9.83 13.89
C VAL A 99 6.24 -8.82 13.51
N ILE A 100 5.70 -8.89 12.30
CA ILE A 100 4.77 -7.90 11.71
C ILE A 100 3.51 -8.54 11.10
N GLY A 101 3.28 -9.85 11.34
CA GLY A 101 2.03 -10.51 10.98
C GLY A 101 0.87 -10.04 11.87
N ASP A 102 -0.36 -10.06 11.38
CA ASP A 102 -1.51 -9.64 12.21
C ASP A 102 -1.87 -10.72 13.23
N ASP A 103 -2.13 -11.94 12.76
CA ASP A 103 -2.54 -13.07 13.60
C ASP A 103 -1.36 -13.91 14.11
N THR A 104 -0.20 -13.79 13.46
CA THR A 104 0.99 -14.62 13.70
C THR A 104 2.11 -13.93 14.46
N GLN A 105 1.96 -12.63 14.79
CA GLN A 105 2.96 -11.89 15.55
C GLN A 105 3.12 -12.48 16.96
N ALA A 106 4.37 -12.75 17.34
CA ALA A 106 4.70 -13.32 18.65
C ALA A 106 4.34 -12.34 19.77
N TRP A 107 3.97 -12.89 20.94
CA TRP A 107 3.46 -12.11 22.07
C TRP A 107 4.39 -10.97 22.50
N MET A 108 5.73 -11.14 22.42
CA MET A 108 6.68 -10.08 22.80
C MET A 108 6.76 -8.90 21.83
N HIS A 109 6.23 -9.05 20.61
CA HIS A 109 6.15 -7.98 19.61
C HIS A 109 4.82 -7.23 19.68
N LYS A 110 3.76 -7.85 20.19
CA LYS A 110 2.44 -7.24 20.35
C LYS A 110 2.51 -5.97 21.20
N GLY A 111 1.87 -4.91 20.71
CA GLY A 111 1.84 -3.59 21.36
C GLY A 111 3.10 -2.74 21.19
N ARG A 112 4.19 -3.30 20.62
CA ARG A 112 5.43 -2.55 20.33
C ARG A 112 5.69 -2.43 18.85
N TRP A 113 5.41 -3.50 18.11
CA TRP A 113 5.56 -3.56 16.67
C TRP A 113 4.22 -3.36 15.99
N TRP A 114 4.25 -2.62 14.89
CA TRP A 114 3.11 -2.52 13.99
C TRP A 114 2.94 -3.83 13.20
N THR A 115 1.74 -4.03 12.64
CA THR A 115 1.44 -5.15 11.72
C THR A 115 1.21 -4.59 10.32
N LEU A 116 1.45 -5.39 9.27
CA LEU A 116 1.20 -4.94 7.89
C LEU A 116 -0.27 -4.58 7.65
N LYS A 117 -1.20 -5.24 8.35
CA LYS A 117 -2.62 -4.88 8.34
C LYS A 117 -2.84 -3.44 8.80
N LYS A 118 -2.32 -3.09 9.98
CA LYS A 118 -2.42 -1.74 10.54
C LYS A 118 -1.76 -0.68 9.67
N VAL A 119 -0.67 -1.04 8.98
CA VAL A 119 -0.01 -0.13 8.02
C VAL A 119 -0.96 0.23 6.89
N GLY A 120 -1.59 -0.76 6.23
CA GLY A 120 -2.48 -0.42 5.13
C GLY A 120 -3.86 0.10 5.58
N GLU A 121 -4.36 -0.26 6.76
CA GLU A 121 -5.51 0.41 7.39
C GLU A 121 -5.23 1.91 7.56
N LYS A 122 -4.04 2.27 8.04
CA LYS A 122 -3.60 3.66 8.16
C LYS A 122 -3.45 4.35 6.80
N ALA A 123 -3.02 3.62 5.77
CA ALA A 123 -2.82 4.15 4.42
C ALA A 123 -4.15 4.35 3.65
N LYS A 124 -5.19 3.60 4.01
CA LYS A 124 -6.46 3.54 3.27
C LYS A 124 -7.06 4.92 2.93
N PRO A 125 -7.19 5.89 3.87
CA PRO A 125 -7.76 7.19 3.55
C PRO A 125 -6.89 8.03 2.58
N GLY A 126 -5.59 7.80 2.54
CA GLY A 126 -4.71 8.43 1.54
C GLY A 126 -4.89 7.84 0.16
N ILE A 127 -5.06 6.52 0.08
CA ILE A 127 -5.32 5.79 -1.17
C ILE A 127 -6.65 6.23 -1.76
N GLU A 128 -7.72 6.29 -0.96
CA GLU A 128 -9.04 6.77 -1.40
C GLU A 128 -8.96 8.17 -2.02
N ARG A 129 -8.20 9.09 -1.41
CA ARG A 129 -7.98 10.44 -1.95
C ARG A 129 -7.21 10.45 -3.28
N LEU A 130 -6.25 9.54 -3.46
CA LEU A 130 -5.53 9.40 -4.73
C LEU A 130 -6.48 8.96 -5.85
N PHE A 131 -7.36 8.01 -5.56
CA PHE A 131 -8.37 7.52 -6.50
C PHE A 131 -9.47 8.54 -6.79
N GLU A 132 -9.87 9.32 -5.80
CA GLU A 132 -10.78 10.46 -6.01
C GLU A 132 -10.15 11.49 -6.94
N ALA A 133 -8.86 11.83 -6.73
CA ALA A 133 -8.14 12.76 -7.59
C ALA A 133 -8.00 12.22 -9.02
N MET A 134 -7.76 10.92 -9.18
CA MET A 134 -7.76 10.24 -10.47
C MET A 134 -9.12 10.37 -11.18
N SER A 135 -10.21 10.09 -10.46
CA SER A 135 -11.57 10.22 -11.00
C SER A 135 -11.86 11.63 -11.51
N LYS A 136 -11.44 12.65 -10.76
CA LYS A 136 -11.56 14.06 -11.16
C LYS A 136 -10.78 14.38 -12.43
N ARG A 137 -9.55 13.88 -12.58
CA ARG A 137 -8.74 14.06 -13.81
C ARG A 137 -9.38 13.40 -15.02
N LEU A 138 -9.93 12.20 -14.85
CA LEU A 138 -10.63 11.47 -15.92
C LEU A 138 -11.93 12.17 -16.32
N ALA A 139 -12.70 12.69 -15.36
CA ALA A 139 -13.90 13.47 -15.65
C ALA A 139 -13.57 14.75 -16.43
N ALA A 140 -12.54 15.50 -15.99
CA ALA A 140 -12.08 16.70 -16.68
C ALA A 140 -11.67 16.42 -18.14
N PHE A 141 -10.94 15.33 -18.36
CA PHE A 141 -10.57 14.89 -19.70
C PHE A 141 -11.78 14.65 -20.61
N LEU A 142 -12.83 14.00 -20.09
CA LEU A 142 -14.07 13.76 -20.85
C LEU A 142 -14.85 15.04 -21.14
N ASP A 143 -14.72 16.04 -20.29
CA ASP A 143 -15.35 17.36 -20.46
C ASP A 143 -14.51 18.28 -21.38
N GLY A 144 -13.40 17.77 -21.94
CA GLY A 144 -12.52 18.52 -22.84
C GLY A 144 -11.62 19.53 -22.13
N ARG A 145 -11.32 19.32 -20.84
CA ARG A 145 -10.49 20.19 -20.00
C ARG A 145 -9.16 19.54 -19.63
#